data_AF-A0A1B2DPU8-F1
#
_entry.id   AF-A0A1B2DPU8-F1
#
_cell.length_a   1.000
_cell.length_b   1.000
_cell.length_c   1.000
_cell.angle_alpha   90.00
_cell.angle_beta   90.00
_cell.angle_gamma   90.00
#
_symmetry.space_group_name_H-M   'P 1'
#
loop_
_entity.id
_entity.type
_entity.pdbx_description
1 polymer ?
#
loop_
_entity_poly.entity_id
_entity_poly.type
_entity_poly.pdbx_seq_one_letter_code
_entity_poly.pdbx_strand_id
1 'polypeptide(L)'
;MSRKKKKDYSFRPFEKATSSIDNHHIRITRNMMESVAWKELSVHAVVLYLAMKTKYTGSNENDISFTYAEGEKLMNKATFTKSMDQLIENGFIQIIRQGWSIREPNIYGFHTMWQLFGTKHFEVKPRIKRQPKQ
;
A
#
# COMPACT_ATOMS: atom_id res chain seq x y z
N MET A 1 -35.93 -3.09 -24.36
CA MET A 1 -34.94 -2.85 -23.29
C MET A 1 -33.67 -2.27 -23.92
N SER A 2 -33.47 -0.95 -23.84
CA SER A 2 -32.30 -0.28 -24.46
C SER A 2 -31.01 -0.65 -23.72
N ARG A 3 -30.04 -1.22 -24.43
CA ARG A 3 -28.73 -1.61 -23.88
C ARG A 3 -27.96 -0.34 -23.53
N LYS A 4 -27.86 0.00 -22.24
CA LYS A 4 -27.01 1.11 -21.77
C LYS A 4 -25.61 0.96 -22.40
N LYS A 5 -25.18 1.96 -23.18
CA LYS A 5 -23.82 1.99 -23.74
C LYS A 5 -22.83 1.92 -22.58
N LYS A 6 -21.89 0.96 -22.64
CA LYS A 6 -20.81 0.86 -21.65
C LYS A 6 -19.93 2.11 -21.77
N LYS A 7 -19.59 2.70 -20.62
CA LYS A 7 -18.63 3.81 -20.57
C LYS A 7 -17.25 3.29 -20.98
N ASP A 8 -16.56 4.06 -21.83
CA ASP A 8 -15.21 3.75 -22.29
C ASP A 8 -14.17 4.25 -21.26
N TYR A 9 -13.46 3.30 -20.65
CA TYR A 9 -12.39 3.52 -19.68
C TYR A 9 -11.03 3.08 -20.23
N SER A 10 -10.84 3.13 -21.55
CA SER A 10 -9.56 2.85 -22.19
C SER A 10 -8.50 3.92 -21.85
N PHE A 11 -7.24 3.49 -21.82
CA PHE A 11 -6.11 4.37 -21.55
C PHE A 11 -6.02 5.50 -22.58
N ARG A 12 -5.93 6.73 -22.07
CA ARG A 12 -5.73 7.95 -22.85
C ARG A 12 -4.24 8.19 -23.11
N PRO A 13 -3.87 9.04 -24.10
CA PRO A 13 -2.48 9.35 -24.39
C PRO A 13 -1.68 9.97 -23.23
N PHE A 14 -2.35 10.62 -22.26
CA PHE A 14 -1.68 11.15 -21.07
C PHE A 14 -1.41 10.08 -19.99
N GLU A 15 -1.97 8.88 -20.13
CA GLU A 15 -1.86 7.79 -19.16
C GLU A 15 -0.83 6.72 -19.57
N LYS A 16 -0.36 6.74 -20.83
CA LYS A 16 0.63 5.78 -21.35
C LYS A 16 1.52 6.39 -22.43
N ALA A 17 2.76 5.93 -22.50
CA ALA A 17 3.61 6.16 -23.66
C ALA A 17 3.29 5.14 -24.77
N THR A 18 3.53 5.53 -26.03
CA THR A 18 3.03 4.85 -27.25
C THR A 18 3.47 3.37 -27.38
N SER A 19 4.67 3.03 -26.91
CA SER A 19 5.19 1.66 -26.91
C SER A 19 6.18 1.50 -25.77
N SER A 20 5.71 1.05 -24.60
CA SER A 20 6.63 0.53 -23.59
C SER A 20 6.21 -0.88 -23.19
N ILE A 21 7.21 -1.76 -23.17
CA ILE A 21 7.20 -3.06 -22.51
C ILE A 21 6.84 -2.94 -21.02
N ASP A 22 6.94 -1.72 -20.48
CA ASP A 22 6.78 -1.36 -19.08
C ASP A 22 5.47 -0.59 -18.80
N ASN A 23 4.40 -0.88 -19.55
CA ASN A 23 3.05 -0.38 -19.26
C ASN A 23 2.43 -1.07 -18.02
N HIS A 24 3.18 -1.16 -16.92
CA HIS A 24 2.69 -1.68 -15.65
C HIS A 24 1.85 -0.61 -14.95
N HIS A 25 0.53 -0.77 -14.95
CA HIS A 25 -0.37 0.17 -14.27
C HIS A 25 -0.73 -0.32 -12.88
N ILE A 26 -0.74 0.62 -11.94
CA ILE A 26 -1.21 0.37 -10.59
C ILE A 26 -2.74 0.41 -10.57
N ARG A 27 -3.36 -0.68 -10.12
CA ARG A 27 -4.82 -0.70 -9.90
C ARG A 27 -5.16 -0.16 -8.52
N ILE A 28 -5.82 0.99 -8.52
CA ILE A 28 -6.56 1.53 -7.37
C ILE A 28 -8.00 1.74 -7.81
N THR A 29 -8.93 1.14 -7.08
CA THR A 29 -10.35 1.26 -7.39
C THR A 29 -10.93 2.52 -6.75
N ARG A 30 -11.98 3.07 -7.35
CA ARG A 30 -12.71 4.21 -6.77
C ARG A 30 -13.27 3.88 -5.39
N ASN A 31 -13.79 2.67 -5.21
CA ASN A 31 -14.28 2.17 -3.91
C ASN A 31 -13.19 2.29 -2.83
N MET A 32 -11.96 1.87 -3.16
CA MET A 32 -10.83 1.96 -2.25
C MET A 32 -10.52 3.41 -1.86
N MET A 33 -10.50 4.35 -2.81
CA MET A 33 -10.25 5.78 -2.53
C MET A 33 -11.38 6.45 -1.75
N GLU A 34 -12.61 5.99 -1.92
CA GLU A 34 -13.78 6.56 -1.23
C GLU A 34 -13.98 5.99 0.18
N SER A 35 -13.29 4.89 0.51
CA SER A 35 -13.32 4.25 1.82
C SER A 35 -12.86 5.19 2.95
N VAL A 36 -13.40 4.97 4.14
CA VAL A 36 -13.01 5.73 5.34
C VAL A 36 -11.53 5.50 5.65
N ALA A 37 -11.06 4.25 5.53
CA ALA A 37 -9.66 3.86 5.72
C ALA A 37 -8.70 4.70 4.86
N TRP A 38 -9.04 4.91 3.58
CA TRP A 38 -8.18 5.66 2.66
C TRP A 38 -8.18 7.16 2.96
N LYS A 39 -9.33 7.73 3.35
CA LYS A 39 -9.45 9.15 3.69
C LYS A 39 -8.70 9.54 4.96
N GLU A 40 -8.47 8.58 5.87
CA GLU A 40 -7.71 8.80 7.10
C GLU A 40 -6.19 8.70 6.88
N LEU A 41 -5.74 8.13 5.76
CA LEU A 41 -4.32 8.05 5.44
C LEU A 41 -3.72 9.45 5.23
N SER A 42 -2.51 9.64 5.74
CA SER A 42 -1.71 10.82 5.38
C SER A 42 -1.28 10.77 3.91
N VAL A 43 -0.99 11.94 3.34
CA VAL A 43 -0.46 12.06 1.97
C VAL A 43 0.80 11.20 1.79
N HIS A 44 1.67 11.15 2.81
CA HIS A 44 2.87 10.32 2.79
C HIS A 44 2.54 8.82 2.82
N ALA A 45 1.55 8.39 3.60
CA ALA A 45 1.09 7.00 3.61
C ALA A 45 0.51 6.57 2.25
N VAL A 46 -0.24 7.46 1.58
CA VAL A 46 -0.75 7.20 0.22
C VAL A 46 0.41 7.04 -0.78
N VAL A 47 1.38 7.95 -0.77
CA VAL A 47 2.57 7.87 -1.64
C VAL A 47 3.36 6.59 -1.38
N LEU A 48 3.52 6.20 -0.12
CA LEU A 48 4.20 4.96 0.25
C LEU A 48 3.44 3.73 -0.24
N TYR A 49 2.11 3.70 -0.09
CA TYR A 49 1.29 2.61 -0.59
C TYR A 49 1.40 2.45 -2.11
N LEU A 50 1.41 3.57 -2.85
CA LEU A 50 1.65 3.57 -4.30
C LEU A 50 3.02 3.00 -4.64
N ALA A 51 4.08 3.41 -3.94
CA ALA A 51 5.43 2.90 -4.13
C ALA A 51 5.58 1.41 -3.77
N MET A 52 4.77 0.89 -2.83
CA MET A 52 4.70 -0.55 -2.58
C MET A 52 3.97 -1.27 -3.72
N LYS A 53 2.88 -0.69 -4.23
CA LYS A 53 2.12 -1.22 -5.37
C LYS A 53 2.93 -1.29 -6.67
N THR A 54 3.88 -0.39 -6.91
CA THR A 54 4.78 -0.50 -8.09
C THR A 54 5.68 -1.73 -8.04
N LYS A 55 5.94 -2.28 -6.84
CA LYS A 55 6.71 -3.52 -6.67
C LYS A 55 5.89 -4.79 -6.84
N TYR A 56 4.57 -4.67 -6.99
CA TYR A 56 3.68 -5.81 -7.11
C TYR A 56 3.69 -6.38 -8.53
N THR A 57 4.16 -7.60 -8.68
CA THR A 57 4.30 -8.28 -9.98
C THR A 57 3.08 -9.15 -10.33
N GLY A 58 2.07 -9.23 -9.46
CA GLY A 58 0.88 -10.06 -9.63
C GLY A 58 0.87 -11.33 -8.78
N SER A 59 2.04 -11.84 -8.38
CA SER A 59 2.18 -13.08 -7.59
C SER A 59 2.82 -12.87 -6.22
N ASN A 60 3.43 -11.71 -5.95
CA ASN A 60 4.17 -11.41 -4.73
C ASN A 60 3.35 -10.58 -3.72
N GLU A 61 2.03 -10.78 -3.65
CA GLU A 61 1.14 -9.97 -2.79
C GLU A 61 1.49 -10.03 -1.30
N ASN A 62 2.13 -11.11 -0.85
CA ASN A 62 2.61 -11.32 0.53
C ASN A 62 4.14 -11.27 0.63
N ASP A 63 4.83 -10.86 -0.43
CA ASP A 63 6.29 -10.81 -0.51
C ASP A 63 6.77 -9.47 -1.10
N ILE A 64 6.35 -8.38 -0.44
CA ILE A 64 6.78 -7.03 -0.77
C ILE A 64 7.82 -6.59 0.24
N SER A 65 9.07 -6.46 -0.21
CA SER A 65 10.14 -5.87 0.59
C SER A 65 10.21 -4.36 0.38
N PHE A 66 10.34 -3.63 1.47
CA PHE A 66 10.55 -2.18 1.44
C PHE A 66 11.55 -1.77 2.51
N THR A 67 12.68 -1.20 2.09
CA THR A 67 13.79 -0.85 2.97
C THR A 67 13.72 0.62 3.41
N TYR A 68 14.42 0.96 4.50
CA TYR A 68 14.55 2.36 4.92
C TYR A 68 15.25 3.22 3.87
N ALA A 69 16.24 2.68 3.15
CA ALA A 69 16.94 3.41 2.09
C ALA A 69 16.00 3.80 0.93
N GLU A 70 15.01 2.96 0.62
CA GLU A 70 13.97 3.28 -0.36
C GLU A 70 12.98 4.30 0.21
N GLY A 71 12.62 4.16 1.49
CA GLY A 71 11.75 5.12 2.20
C GLY A 71 12.36 6.52 2.26
N GLU A 72 13.66 6.61 2.51
CA GLU A 72 14.41 7.87 2.58
C GLU A 72 14.45 8.63 1.26
N LYS A 73 14.33 7.94 0.12
CA LYS A 73 14.18 8.59 -1.20
C LYS A 73 12.82 9.28 -1.38
N LEU A 74 11.80 8.84 -0.65
CA LEU A 74 10.44 9.39 -0.73
C LEU A 74 10.17 10.43 0.36
N MET A 75 10.68 10.21 1.57
CA MET A 75 10.38 11.02 2.75
C MET A 75 11.40 10.79 3.86
N ASN A 76 11.39 11.63 4.90
CA ASN A 76 12.24 11.43 6.07
C ASN A 76 11.89 10.11 6.80
N LYS A 77 12.89 9.52 7.48
CA LYS A 77 12.78 8.25 8.23
C LYS A 77 11.66 8.16 9.27
N ALA A 78 11.45 9.22 10.05
CA ALA A 78 10.36 9.31 11.02
C ALA A 78 8.99 9.31 10.33
N THR A 79 8.86 10.08 9.23
CA THR A 79 7.63 10.10 8.42
C THR A 79 7.38 8.75 7.77
N PHE A 80 8.42 8.10 7.25
CA PHE A 80 8.34 6.76 6.69
C PHE A 80 7.86 5.75 7.73
N THR A 81 8.43 5.77 8.93
CA THR A 81 8.02 4.86 10.02
C THR A 81 6.55 5.09 10.40
N LYS A 82 6.12 6.34 10.56
CA LYS A 82 4.72 6.68 10.84
C LYS A 82 3.78 6.26 9.72
N SER A 83 4.19 6.46 8.46
CA SER A 83 3.40 6.10 7.28
C SER A 83 3.22 4.59 7.16
N MET A 84 4.28 3.81 7.43
CA MET A 84 4.20 2.35 7.51
C MET A 84 3.24 1.90 8.62
N ASP A 85 3.33 2.50 9.81
CA ASP A 85 2.44 2.20 10.92
C ASP A 85 0.98 2.51 10.53
N GLN A 86 0.70 3.67 9.93
CA GLN A 86 -0.64 4.03 9.43
C GLN A 86 -1.19 3.03 8.40
N LEU A 87 -0.37 2.55 7.46
CA LEU A 87 -0.83 1.58 6.47
C LEU A 87 -1.19 0.23 7.11
N ILE A 88 -0.49 -0.16 8.18
CA ILE A 88 -0.79 -1.37 8.95
C ILE A 88 -2.07 -1.15 9.77
N GLU A 89 -2.13 -0.04 10.49
CA GLU A 89 -3.25 0.33 11.37
C GLU A 89 -4.55 0.56 10.62
N ASN A 90 -4.50 1.00 9.35
CA ASN A 90 -5.68 1.14 8.49
C ASN A 90 -5.99 -0.14 7.70
N GLY A 91 -5.20 -1.21 7.87
CA GLY A 91 -5.46 -2.52 7.28
C GLY A 91 -5.18 -2.63 5.78
N PHE A 92 -4.34 -1.75 5.23
CA PHE A 92 -3.89 -1.82 3.83
C PHE A 92 -2.72 -2.79 3.64
N ILE A 93 -1.85 -2.90 4.63
CA ILE A 93 -0.71 -3.81 4.64
C ILE A 93 -0.61 -4.58 5.95
N GLN A 94 0.07 -5.71 5.92
CA GLN A 94 0.40 -6.51 7.10
C GLN A 94 1.87 -6.91 7.07
N ILE A 95 2.45 -7.17 8.24
CA ILE A 95 3.81 -7.68 8.34
C ILE A 95 3.74 -9.21 8.27
N ILE A 96 4.34 -9.78 7.24
CA ILE A 96 4.45 -11.24 7.06
C ILE A 96 5.68 -11.76 7.78
N ARG A 97 6.81 -11.08 7.63
CA ARG A 97 8.08 -11.46 8.26
C ARG A 97 8.83 -10.24 8.77
N GLN A 98 9.26 -10.31 10.02
CA GLN A 98 10.17 -9.32 10.61
C GLN A 98 11.61 -9.83 10.51
N GLY A 99 12.42 -9.19 9.67
CA GLY A 99 13.81 -9.57 9.44
C GLY A 99 14.79 -8.97 10.46
N TRP A 100 14.30 -8.28 11.50
CA TRP A 100 15.12 -7.48 12.41
C TRP A 100 16.24 -8.29 13.11
N SER A 101 15.96 -9.52 13.54
CA SER A 101 16.96 -10.38 14.20
C SER A 101 18.08 -10.84 13.26
N ILE A 102 17.78 -10.96 11.95
CA ILE A 102 18.64 -11.59 10.94
C ILE A 102 19.30 -10.52 10.03
N ARG A 103 19.05 -9.21 10.29
CA ARG A 103 19.44 -8.08 9.41
C ARG A 103 18.86 -8.17 8.00
N GLU A 104 17.74 -8.86 7.84
CA GLU A 104 17.00 -8.94 6.58
C GLU A 104 15.94 -7.83 6.49
N PRO A 105 15.55 -7.42 5.28
CA PRO A 105 14.43 -6.51 5.10
C PRO A 105 13.14 -7.13 5.63
N ASN A 106 12.23 -6.28 6.12
CA ASN A 106 10.90 -6.74 6.48
C ASN A 106 10.12 -7.10 5.21
N ILE A 107 9.34 -8.17 5.31
CA ILE A 107 8.43 -8.61 4.25
C ILE A 107 7.01 -8.20 4.66
N TYR A 108 6.37 -7.47 3.74
CA TYR A 108 5.02 -6.97 3.88
C TYR A 108 4.10 -7.67 2.88
N GLY A 109 2.83 -7.78 3.27
CA GLY A 109 1.76 -8.24 2.39
C GLY A 109 0.64 -7.22 2.29
N PHE A 110 -0.03 -7.18 1.15
CA PHE A 110 -1.27 -6.42 1.02
C PHE A 110 -2.39 -7.09 1.80
N HIS A 111 -3.24 -6.29 2.41
CA HIS A 111 -4.31 -6.78 3.27
C HIS A 111 -5.66 -6.18 2.86
N THR A 112 -6.75 -6.91 3.10
CA THR A 112 -8.12 -6.52 2.75
C THR A 112 -8.88 -5.86 3.90
N MET A 113 -8.29 -5.79 5.11
CA MET A 113 -8.97 -5.27 6.31
C MET A 113 -9.36 -3.81 6.22
N TRP A 114 -8.76 -3.01 5.32
CA TRP A 114 -9.22 -1.65 5.05
C TRP A 114 -10.72 -1.59 4.66
N GLN A 115 -11.30 -2.67 4.13
CA GLN A 115 -12.73 -2.74 3.83
C GLN A 115 -13.61 -2.80 5.07
N LEU A 116 -13.08 -3.33 6.18
CA LEU A 116 -13.76 -3.48 7.46
C LEU A 116 -13.39 -2.37 8.45
N PHE A 117 -12.59 -1.40 8.03
CA PHE A 117 -12.12 -0.30 8.87
C PHE A 117 -13.27 0.46 9.51
N GLY A 118 -13.20 0.65 10.83
CA GLY A 118 -14.25 1.28 11.64
C GLY A 118 -15.43 0.36 12.00
N THR A 119 -15.41 -0.92 11.60
CA THR A 119 -16.41 -1.91 12.01
C THR A 119 -15.91 -2.76 13.19
N LYS A 120 -16.84 -3.48 13.84
CA LYS A 120 -16.51 -4.40 14.95
C LYS A 120 -15.60 -5.57 14.53
N HIS A 121 -15.51 -5.84 13.23
CA HIS A 121 -14.70 -6.92 12.65
C HIS A 121 -13.31 -6.45 12.22
N PHE A 122 -12.95 -5.20 12.54
CA PHE A 122 -11.64 -4.67 12.21
C PHE A 122 -10.57 -5.21 13.15
N GLU A 123 -9.71 -6.09 12.64
CA GLU A 123 -8.60 -6.66 13.40
C GLU A 123 -7.30 -6.53 12.62
N VAL A 124 -6.34 -5.80 13.19
CA VAL A 124 -5.00 -5.61 12.64
C VAL A 124 -3.95 -5.82 13.73
N LYS A 125 -2.86 -6.50 13.39
CA LYS A 125 -1.73 -6.69 14.29
C LYS A 125 -0.77 -5.52 14.12
N PRO A 126 -0.63 -4.64 15.14
CA PRO A 126 0.29 -3.52 15.03
C PRO A 126 1.72 -4.01 14.97
N ARG A 127 2.59 -3.17 14.40
CA ARG A 127 4.03 -3.41 14.40
C ARG A 127 4.57 -3.37 15.82
N ILE A 128 5.28 -4.43 16.22
CA ILE A 128 5.98 -4.46 17.51
C ILE A 128 7.09 -3.40 17.51
N LYS A 129 6.98 -2.44 18.42
CA LYS A 129 7.98 -1.38 18.62
C LYS A 129 8.96 -1.84 19.71
N ARG A 130 10.25 -1.51 19.54
CA ARG A 130 11.24 -1.72 20.61
C ARG A 130 10.85 -0.83 21.78
N GLN A 131 10.72 -1.42 22.97
CA GLN A 131 10.61 -0.62 24.18
C GLN A 131 11.94 0.09 24.44
N PRO A 132 11.92 1.38 24.81
CA PRO A 132 13.13 2.03 25.28
C PRO A 132 13.66 1.25 26.48
N LYS A 133 14.97 0.98 26.51
CA LYS A 133 15.62 0.50 27.73
C LYS A 133 15.43 1.59 28.79
N GLN A 134 14.82 1.20 29.93
CA GLN A 134 14.76 2.03 31.13
C GLN A 134 16.17 2.39 31.60
#